data_AF-A0A6L2K443-F1
#
_entry.id   AF-A0A6L2K443-F1
#
_cell.length_a   1.000
_cell.length_b   1.000
_cell.length_c   1.000
_cell.angle_alpha   90.00
_cell.angle_beta   90.00
_cell.angle_gamma   90.00
#
_symmetry.space_group_name_H-M   'P 1'
#
loop_
_entity.id
_entity.type
_entity.pdbx_description
1 polymer ?
#
loop_
_entity_poly.entity_id
_entity_poly.type
_entity_poly.pdbx_seq_one_letter_code
_entity_poly.pdbx_strand_id
1 'polypeptide(L)'
;MTLVDKVILLGANNHLPMLEKDMYDSWKRIMELYMVNRQHGQMILESVENGPLIWPTIDENGVTRPRKYSELTHAEAIQADCDVKATNIILQGTSMTKQERECKLYDEIDKFAYKKGETLRDFYLRFSLLLNDMNIYNVELEQFQVNTEFLNTLPPEWSKFVTDVKLVWGLHTTNIDQLHAYLGQHEFHANEVRLMHERNTDPLALVATHQMTQSPYQNHQNSYQNS
;
A
#
# COMPACT_ATOMS: atom_id res chain seq x y z
N MET A 1 4.21 -20.39 -5.49
CA MET A 1 5.05 -19.23 -5.13
C MET A 1 6.44 -19.72 -4.76
N THR A 2 7.48 -19.32 -5.51
CA THR A 2 8.85 -19.79 -5.28
C THR A 2 9.52 -19.03 -4.15
N LEU A 3 10.62 -19.56 -3.61
CA LEU A 3 11.43 -18.87 -2.59
C LEU A 3 11.95 -17.51 -3.11
N VAL A 4 12.18 -17.39 -4.41
CA VAL A 4 12.61 -16.16 -5.08
C VAL A 4 11.49 -15.14 -5.14
N ASP A 5 10.25 -15.56 -5.44
CA ASP A 5 9.08 -14.67 -5.41
C ASP A 5 8.82 -14.13 -4.00
N LYS A 6 9.04 -14.97 -2.97
CA LYS A 6 8.95 -14.57 -1.56
C LYS A 6 10.03 -13.55 -1.17
N VAL A 7 11.26 -13.71 -1.66
CA VAL A 7 12.36 -12.78 -1.38
C VAL A 7 12.17 -11.43 -2.08
N ILE A 8 11.61 -11.40 -3.29
CA ILE A 8 11.33 -10.15 -4.01
C ILE A 8 10.15 -9.39 -3.35
N LEU A 9 9.11 -10.10 -2.91
CA LEU A 9 7.98 -9.49 -2.18
C LEU A 9 8.38 -8.97 -0.78
N LEU A 10 9.21 -9.72 -0.04
CA LEU A 10 9.66 -9.30 1.30
C LEU A 10 10.75 -8.21 1.24
N GLY A 11 11.56 -8.18 0.18
CA GLY A 11 12.65 -7.21 0.02
C GLY A 11 12.21 -5.80 -0.39
N ALA A 12 10.96 -5.63 -0.86
CA ALA A 12 10.44 -4.34 -1.30
C ALA A 12 9.95 -3.45 -0.15
N ASN A 13 9.64 -4.03 1.01
CA ASN A 13 9.05 -3.30 2.14
C ASN A 13 10.00 -3.26 3.34
N ASN A 14 10.38 -2.05 3.76
CA ASN A 14 11.17 -1.75 4.97
C ASN A 14 10.44 -2.08 6.30
N HIS A 15 9.40 -2.92 6.26
CA HIS A 15 8.62 -3.31 7.43
C HIS A 15 9.16 -4.62 7.98
N LEU A 16 9.35 -4.69 9.30
CA LEU A 16 9.72 -5.92 9.97
C LEU A 16 8.48 -6.86 9.97
N PRO A 17 8.53 -8.03 9.30
CA PRO A 17 7.50 -9.08 9.47
C PRO A 17 7.32 -9.57 10.95
N MET A 18 6.53 -10.63 11.22
CA MET A 18 6.37 -11.22 12.57
C MET A 18 7.41 -12.31 12.90
N LEU A 19 8.00 -12.29 14.10
CA LEU A 19 8.84 -13.37 14.65
C LEU A 19 8.01 -14.65 14.92
N GLU A 20 7.83 -15.49 13.91
CA GLU A 20 7.39 -16.88 14.10
C GLU A 20 8.56 -17.73 14.60
N LYS A 21 8.29 -18.59 15.58
CA LYS A 21 9.33 -19.32 16.34
C LYS A 21 10.11 -20.32 15.47
N ASP A 22 9.48 -20.86 14.43
CA ASP A 22 10.07 -21.76 13.44
C ASP A 22 10.87 -21.01 12.36
N MET A 23 10.63 -19.71 12.19
CA MET A 23 11.33 -18.85 11.23
C MET A 23 12.46 -18.02 11.86
N TYR A 24 12.80 -18.26 13.14
CA TYR A 24 13.76 -17.47 13.92
C TYR A 24 15.12 -17.28 13.24
N ASP A 25 15.66 -18.31 12.57
CA ASP A 25 16.96 -18.21 11.90
C ASP A 25 16.91 -17.34 10.64
N SER A 26 15.82 -17.44 9.86
CA SER A 26 15.58 -16.57 8.70
C SER A 26 15.40 -15.12 9.15
N TRP A 27 14.71 -14.96 10.27
CA TRP A 27 14.48 -13.68 10.93
C TRP A 27 15.73 -12.98 11.41
N LYS A 28 16.55 -13.73 12.13
CA LYS A 28 17.85 -13.28 12.59
C LYS A 28 18.69 -12.78 11.43
N ARG A 29 18.77 -13.53 10.32
CA ARG A 29 19.51 -13.12 9.11
C ARG A 29 18.97 -11.85 8.46
N ILE A 30 17.65 -11.69 8.37
CA ILE A 30 17.03 -10.49 7.78
C ILE A 30 17.32 -9.26 8.65
N MET A 31 17.20 -9.40 9.98
CA MET A 31 17.52 -8.35 10.94
C MET A 31 19.01 -7.96 10.90
N GLU A 32 19.91 -8.94 10.87
CA GLU A 32 21.35 -8.73 10.72
C GLU A 32 21.66 -7.96 9.44
N LEU A 33 21.12 -8.39 8.29
CA LEU A 33 21.31 -7.71 7.00
C LEU A 33 20.77 -6.27 7.03
N TYR A 34 19.59 -6.07 7.62
CA TYR A 34 19.00 -4.75 7.75
C TYR A 34 19.84 -3.80 8.61
N MET A 35 20.37 -4.28 9.73
CA MET A 35 21.22 -3.50 10.63
C MET A 35 22.57 -3.18 9.98
N VAL A 36 23.24 -4.18 9.39
CA VAL A 36 24.57 -4.02 8.77
C VAL A 36 24.53 -3.08 7.55
N ASN A 37 23.42 -3.03 6.81
CA ASN A 37 23.24 -2.11 5.67
C ASN A 37 23.03 -0.64 6.06
N ARG A 38 22.96 -0.30 7.35
CA ARG A 38 22.81 1.08 7.83
C ARG A 38 24.15 1.75 8.11
N GLN A 39 24.15 3.08 8.21
CA GLN A 39 25.31 3.81 8.70
C GLN A 39 25.64 3.38 10.14
N HIS A 40 26.91 3.03 10.38
CA HIS A 40 27.38 2.40 11.62
C HIS A 40 26.70 1.04 11.90
N GLY A 41 26.27 0.32 10.86
CA GLY A 41 25.51 -0.92 10.98
C GLY A 41 26.17 -1.99 11.86
N GLN A 42 27.49 -2.12 11.78
CA GLN A 42 28.26 -3.02 12.64
C GLN A 42 28.13 -2.65 14.13
N MET A 43 28.23 -1.35 14.46
CA MET A 43 28.08 -0.88 15.85
C MET A 43 26.64 -1.08 16.34
N ILE A 44 25.65 -0.88 15.47
CA ILE A 44 24.24 -1.13 15.80
C ILE A 44 24.01 -2.61 16.12
N LEU A 45 24.56 -3.52 15.31
CA LEU A 45 24.45 -4.96 15.56
C LEU A 45 25.13 -5.35 16.88
N GLU A 46 26.34 -4.84 17.13
CA GLU A 46 27.08 -5.08 18.37
C GLU A 46 26.33 -4.57 19.61
N SER A 47 25.63 -3.44 19.53
CA SER A 47 24.76 -2.93 20.60
C SER A 47 23.59 -3.87 20.91
N VAL A 48 23.04 -4.54 19.90
CA VAL A 48 21.94 -5.51 20.08
C VAL A 48 22.45 -6.79 20.74
N GLU A 49 23.62 -7.28 20.32
CA GLU A 49 24.20 -8.53 20.83
C GLU A 49 24.78 -8.38 22.24
N ASN A 50 25.47 -7.26 22.52
CA ASN A 50 26.23 -7.07 23.74
C ASN A 50 25.57 -6.09 24.74
N GLY A 51 24.53 -5.40 24.31
CA GLY A 51 23.86 -4.35 25.08
C GLY A 51 24.46 -2.95 24.85
N PRO A 52 23.80 -1.91 25.38
CA PRO A 52 24.21 -0.52 25.18
C PRO A 52 25.50 -0.18 25.95
N LEU A 53 26.14 0.92 25.52
CA LEU A 53 27.29 1.51 26.20
C LEU A 53 27.01 1.73 27.69
N ILE A 54 27.92 1.24 28.53
CA ILE A 54 27.96 1.61 29.94
C ILE A 54 28.40 3.07 30.04
N TRP A 55 27.51 3.93 30.53
CA TRP A 55 27.75 5.36 30.54
C TRP A 55 29.00 5.73 31.37
N PRO A 56 30.00 6.42 30.78
CA PRO A 56 31.21 6.78 31.50
C PRO A 56 30.92 7.70 32.70
N THR A 57 31.72 7.58 33.76
CA THR A 57 31.60 8.42 34.96
C THR A 57 32.80 9.35 35.11
N ILE A 58 32.60 10.48 35.79
CA ILE A 58 33.65 11.38 36.24
C ILE A 58 33.54 11.60 37.74
N ASP A 59 34.69 11.75 38.38
CA ASP A 59 34.78 12.21 39.76
C ASP A 59 34.87 13.73 39.76
N GLU A 60 33.83 14.38 40.31
CA GLU A 60 33.87 15.80 40.63
C GLU A 60 33.84 15.94 42.15
N ASN A 61 35.01 16.20 42.75
CA ASN A 61 35.18 16.49 44.17
C ASN A 61 34.73 15.35 45.11
N GLY A 62 35.00 14.10 44.75
CA GLY A 62 34.66 12.91 45.54
C GLY A 62 33.24 12.39 45.30
N VAL A 63 32.49 12.99 44.37
CA VAL A 63 31.18 12.52 43.91
C VAL A 63 31.32 12.00 42.49
N THR A 64 31.07 10.70 42.31
CA THR A 64 31.03 10.09 40.99
C THR A 64 29.67 10.35 40.34
N ARG A 65 29.68 11.03 39.19
CA ARG A 65 28.48 11.24 38.37
C ARG A 65 28.68 10.72 36.94
N PRO A 66 27.61 10.29 36.25
CA PRO A 66 27.68 10.01 34.82
C PRO A 66 28.07 11.27 34.04
N ARG A 67 28.86 11.11 32.97
CA ARG A 67 29.16 12.19 32.02
C ARG A 67 27.88 12.69 31.37
N LYS A 68 27.86 13.94 30.93
CA LYS A 68 26.85 14.44 30.00
C LYS A 68 27.23 14.03 28.58
N TYR A 69 26.26 14.00 27.68
CA TYR A 69 26.51 13.71 26.26
C TYR A 69 27.58 14.65 25.65
N SER A 70 27.57 15.94 26.02
CA SER A 70 28.57 16.93 25.59
C SER A 70 29.98 16.69 26.15
N GLU A 71 30.11 15.85 27.17
CA GLU A 71 31.39 15.48 27.82
C GLU A 71 31.93 14.15 27.25
N LEU A 72 31.21 13.54 26.30
CA LEU A 72 31.64 12.32 25.62
C LEU A 72 32.70 12.61 24.57
N THR A 73 33.61 11.64 24.40
CA THR A 73 34.47 11.59 23.22
C THR A 73 33.63 11.36 21.97
N HIS A 74 34.18 11.69 20.81
CA HIS A 74 33.50 11.50 19.53
C HIS A 74 33.07 10.03 19.31
N ALA A 75 33.90 9.07 19.72
CA ALA A 75 33.58 7.64 19.60
C ALA A 75 32.43 7.21 20.55
N GLU A 76 32.44 7.68 21.80
CA GLU A 76 31.37 7.38 22.77
C GLU A 76 30.02 7.99 22.33
N ALA A 77 30.03 9.19 21.74
CA ALA A 77 28.82 9.81 21.21
C ALA A 77 28.24 9.02 20.03
N ILE A 78 29.09 8.55 19.10
CA ILE A 78 28.65 7.69 17.98
C ILE A 78 28.06 6.38 18.51
N GLN A 79 28.69 5.76 19.52
CA GLN A 79 28.17 4.54 20.14
C GLN A 79 26.81 4.77 20.79
N ALA A 80 26.65 5.84 21.59
CA ALA A 80 25.38 6.19 22.22
C ALA A 80 24.27 6.42 21.18
N ASP A 81 24.58 7.08 20.06
CA ASP A 81 23.63 7.26 18.95
C ASP A 81 23.25 5.91 18.31
N CYS A 82 24.20 4.98 18.18
CA CYS A 82 23.95 3.63 17.68
C CYS A 82 23.11 2.80 18.66
N ASP A 83 23.33 2.92 19.97
CA ASP A 83 22.54 2.25 21.00
C ASP A 83 21.07 2.68 20.99
N VAL A 84 20.81 3.98 20.78
CA VAL A 84 19.46 4.51 20.60
C VAL A 84 18.82 3.95 19.32
N LYS A 85 19.58 3.85 18.22
CA LYS A 85 19.10 3.24 16.97
C LYS A 85 18.79 1.75 17.15
N ALA A 86 19.67 1.01 17.82
CA ALA A 86 19.48 -0.41 18.15
C ALA A 86 18.21 -0.61 19.00
N THR A 87 18.03 0.19 20.04
CA THR A 87 16.83 0.17 20.90
C THR A 87 15.56 0.46 20.10
N ASN A 88 15.59 1.45 19.21
CA ASN A 88 14.46 1.75 18.34
C ASN A 88 14.15 0.61 17.35
N ILE A 89 15.15 -0.07 16.80
CA ILE A 89 14.95 -1.23 15.90
C ILE A 89 14.35 -2.40 16.66
N ILE A 90 14.87 -2.71 17.86
CA ILE A 90 14.30 -3.74 18.73
C ILE A 90 12.86 -3.37 19.08
N LEU A 91 12.62 -2.13 19.52
CA LEU A 91 11.30 -1.64 19.89
C LEU A 91 10.34 -1.70 18.71
N GLN A 92 10.70 -1.25 17.51
CA GLN A 92 9.84 -1.38 16.32
C GLN A 92 9.58 -2.84 15.94
N GLY A 93 10.55 -3.73 16.13
CA GLY A 93 10.36 -5.18 15.97
C GLY A 93 9.48 -5.83 17.03
N THR A 94 9.41 -5.25 18.24
CA THR A 94 8.65 -5.78 19.38
C THR A 94 7.31 -5.08 19.63
N SER A 95 7.10 -3.86 19.12
CA SER A 95 5.97 -2.97 19.43
C SER A 95 4.75 -3.12 18.52
N MET A 96 4.71 -4.12 17.65
CA MET A 96 3.47 -4.44 16.95
C MET A 96 3.02 -5.82 17.40
N THR A 97 2.18 -5.81 18.42
CA THR A 97 1.47 -7.01 18.88
C THR A 97 0.69 -7.60 17.71
N LYS A 98 0.43 -8.92 17.75
CA LYS A 98 -0.43 -9.58 16.75
C LYS A 98 -1.74 -8.80 16.56
N GLN A 99 -2.33 -8.36 17.66
CA GLN A 99 -3.57 -7.60 17.70
C GLN A 99 -3.49 -6.21 17.05
N GLU A 100 -2.39 -5.46 17.24
CA GLU A 100 -2.22 -4.16 16.58
C GLU A 100 -2.02 -4.29 15.06
N ARG A 101 -1.38 -5.38 14.60
CA ARG A 101 -1.29 -5.67 13.15
C ARG A 101 -2.66 -6.06 12.60
N GLU A 102 -3.40 -6.92 13.30
CA GLU A 102 -4.78 -7.28 12.96
C GLU A 102 -5.65 -6.02 12.82
N CYS A 103 -5.63 -5.12 13.81
CA CYS A 103 -6.39 -3.87 13.75
C CYS A 103 -5.99 -2.99 12.54
N LYS A 104 -4.70 -2.86 12.24
CA LYS A 104 -4.23 -2.10 11.07
C LYS A 104 -4.71 -2.70 9.75
N LEU A 105 -4.70 -4.03 9.65
CA LEU A 105 -5.14 -4.75 8.46
C LEU A 105 -6.66 -4.61 8.24
N TYR A 106 -7.45 -4.69 9.31
CA TYR A 106 -8.89 -4.38 9.24
C TYR A 106 -9.14 -2.93 8.82
N ASP A 107 -8.40 -1.97 9.38
CA ASP A 107 -8.47 -0.56 8.99
C ASP A 107 -8.08 -0.35 7.51
N GLU A 108 -7.08 -1.09 7.01
CA GLU A 108 -6.65 -1.02 5.61
C GLU A 108 -7.68 -1.61 4.65
N ILE A 109 -8.39 -2.69 5.03
CA ILE A 109 -9.54 -3.22 4.28
C ILE A 109 -10.69 -2.21 4.26
N ASP A 110 -11.08 -1.67 5.42
CA ASP A 110 -12.23 -0.77 5.52
C ASP A 110 -12.02 0.52 4.71
N LYS A 111 -10.77 0.98 4.63
CA LYS A 111 -10.38 2.15 3.82
C LYS A 111 -9.97 1.78 2.39
N PHE A 112 -10.01 0.51 2.01
CA PHE A 112 -9.59 0.09 0.69
C PHE A 112 -10.57 0.64 -0.35
N ALA A 113 -10.04 1.38 -1.31
CA ALA A 113 -10.85 2.05 -2.32
C ALA A 113 -10.23 1.89 -3.70
N TYR A 114 -11.07 1.90 -4.73
CA TYR A 114 -10.63 2.04 -6.11
C TYR A 114 -10.09 3.44 -6.35
N LYS A 115 -8.84 3.54 -6.79
CA LYS A 115 -8.13 4.79 -7.02
C LYS A 115 -8.49 5.36 -8.39
N LYS A 116 -8.69 6.67 -8.46
CA LYS A 116 -8.98 7.34 -9.73
C LYS A 116 -7.84 7.11 -10.72
N GLY A 117 -8.18 6.55 -11.89
CA GLY A 117 -7.24 6.32 -12.98
C GLY A 117 -6.39 5.04 -12.87
N GLU A 118 -6.59 4.21 -11.85
CA GLU A 118 -5.99 2.88 -11.83
C GLU A 118 -6.74 1.93 -12.78
N THR A 119 -6.06 0.90 -13.28
CA THR A 119 -6.70 -0.15 -14.10
C THR A 119 -7.31 -1.24 -13.21
N LEU A 120 -8.19 -2.09 -13.75
CA LEU A 120 -8.68 -3.26 -13.00
C LEU A 120 -7.52 -4.14 -12.51
N ARG A 121 -6.47 -4.28 -13.31
CA ARG A 121 -5.27 -5.04 -12.97
C ARG A 121 -4.50 -4.42 -11.80
N ASP A 122 -4.33 -3.11 -11.79
CA ASP A 122 -3.63 -2.41 -10.69
C ASP A 122 -4.42 -2.55 -9.38
N PHE A 123 -5.74 -2.35 -9.45
CA PHE A 123 -6.66 -2.57 -8.33
C PHE A 123 -6.55 -4.00 -7.78
N TYR A 124 -6.62 -5.00 -8.66
CA TYR A 124 -6.48 -6.41 -8.30
C TYR A 124 -5.14 -6.68 -7.61
N LEU A 125 -4.03 -6.19 -8.15
CA LEU A 125 -2.71 -6.42 -7.55
C LEU A 125 -2.60 -5.82 -6.15
N ARG A 126 -3.17 -4.63 -5.92
CA ARG A 126 -3.22 -4.02 -4.58
C ARG A 126 -4.08 -4.82 -3.61
N PHE A 127 -5.22 -5.32 -4.08
CA PHE A 127 -6.12 -6.12 -3.25
C PHE A 127 -5.51 -7.47 -2.91
N SER A 128 -4.89 -8.16 -3.88
CA SER A 128 -4.16 -9.41 -3.65
C SER A 128 -2.99 -9.22 -2.69
N LEU A 129 -2.29 -8.08 -2.74
CA LEU A 129 -1.23 -7.77 -1.78
C LEU A 129 -1.78 -7.67 -0.35
N LEU A 130 -2.89 -6.97 -0.17
CA LEU A 130 -3.57 -6.84 1.12
C LEU A 130 -4.03 -8.21 1.66
N LEU A 131 -4.60 -9.07 0.80
CA LEU A 131 -4.97 -10.43 1.20
C LEU A 131 -3.75 -11.30 1.55
N ASN A 132 -2.64 -11.14 0.83
CA ASN A 132 -1.41 -11.85 1.14
C ASN A 132 -0.87 -11.41 2.51
N ASP A 133 -0.88 -10.12 2.80
CA ASP A 133 -0.48 -9.60 4.11
C ASP A 133 -1.36 -10.19 5.22
N MET A 134 -2.69 -10.23 5.04
CA MET A 134 -3.59 -10.89 6.00
C MET A 134 -3.31 -12.36 6.22
N ASN A 135 -3.11 -13.11 5.14
CA ASN A 135 -2.78 -14.53 5.22
C ASN A 135 -1.44 -14.77 5.93
N ILE A 136 -0.44 -13.91 5.71
CA ILE A 136 0.87 -13.98 6.39
C ILE A 136 0.72 -13.81 7.91
N TYR A 137 -0.25 -13.01 8.37
CA TYR A 137 -0.49 -12.79 9.80
C TYR A 137 -1.60 -13.68 10.38
N ASN A 138 -2.05 -14.69 9.65
CA ASN A 138 -3.11 -15.63 10.03
C ASN A 138 -4.42 -14.91 10.43
N VAL A 139 -4.73 -13.82 9.72
CA VAL A 139 -6.02 -13.12 9.77
C VAL A 139 -6.93 -13.79 8.76
N GLU A 140 -7.84 -14.63 9.23
CA GLU A 140 -8.77 -15.34 8.37
C GLU A 140 -10.00 -14.48 8.07
N LEU A 141 -10.25 -14.25 6.78
CA LEU A 141 -11.51 -13.72 6.28
C LEU A 141 -12.24 -14.81 5.52
N GLU A 142 -13.55 -14.87 5.68
CA GLU A 142 -14.35 -15.80 4.89
C GLU A 142 -14.28 -15.41 3.41
N GLN A 143 -14.21 -16.40 2.52
CA GLN A 143 -14.18 -16.16 1.07
C GLN A 143 -15.34 -15.28 0.60
N PHE A 144 -16.52 -15.46 1.22
CA PHE A 144 -17.70 -14.63 0.98
C PHE A 144 -17.46 -13.15 1.30
N GLN A 145 -16.81 -12.85 2.42
CA GLN A 145 -16.48 -11.48 2.83
C GLN A 145 -15.47 -10.86 1.87
N VAL A 146 -14.39 -11.59 1.57
CA VAL A 146 -13.35 -11.15 0.63
C VAL A 146 -13.95 -10.82 -0.74
N ASN A 147 -14.78 -11.71 -1.28
CA ASN A 147 -15.42 -11.51 -2.57
C ASN A 147 -16.42 -10.35 -2.56
N THR A 148 -17.19 -10.23 -1.48
CA THR A 148 -18.15 -9.14 -1.32
C THR A 148 -17.44 -7.80 -1.26
N GLU A 149 -16.35 -7.69 -0.49
CA GLU A 149 -15.56 -6.48 -0.35
C GLU A 149 -14.90 -6.07 -1.67
N PHE A 150 -14.28 -7.02 -2.36
CA PHE A 150 -13.68 -6.81 -3.68
C PHE A 150 -14.70 -6.23 -4.67
N LEU A 151 -15.89 -6.81 -4.74
CA LEU A 151 -16.94 -6.37 -5.66
C LEU A 151 -17.57 -5.02 -5.25
N ASN A 152 -17.71 -4.75 -3.95
CA ASN A 152 -18.27 -3.49 -3.43
C ASN A 152 -17.33 -2.30 -3.66
N THR A 153 -16.03 -2.55 -3.72
CA THR A 153 -15.03 -1.49 -3.92
C THR A 153 -14.96 -1.02 -5.37
N LEU A 154 -15.49 -1.81 -6.32
CA LEU A 154 -15.44 -1.45 -7.73
C LEU A 154 -16.27 -0.19 -8.04
N PRO A 155 -15.81 0.67 -8.97
CA PRO A 155 -16.54 1.86 -9.39
C PRO A 155 -17.95 1.58 -9.96
N PRO A 156 -18.85 2.59 -9.98
CA PRO A 156 -20.22 2.42 -10.44
C PRO A 156 -20.38 1.88 -11.88
N GLU A 157 -19.42 2.13 -12.77
CA GLU A 157 -19.41 1.57 -14.13
C GLU A 157 -19.38 0.03 -14.17
N TRP A 158 -18.96 -0.62 -13.07
CA TRP A 158 -18.97 -2.08 -12.92
C TRP A 158 -20.26 -2.64 -12.33
N SER A 159 -21.20 -1.79 -11.91
CA SER A 159 -22.42 -2.16 -11.14
C SER A 159 -23.23 -3.30 -11.76
N LYS A 160 -23.36 -3.32 -13.09
CA LYS A 160 -24.04 -4.41 -13.82
C LYS A 160 -23.35 -5.75 -13.58
N PHE A 161 -22.05 -5.83 -13.82
CA PHE A 161 -21.26 -7.06 -13.67
C PHE A 161 -21.17 -7.51 -12.21
N VAL A 162 -21.06 -6.55 -11.28
CA VAL A 162 -21.14 -6.82 -9.85
C VAL A 162 -22.47 -7.48 -9.47
N THR A 163 -23.58 -6.99 -10.02
CA THR A 163 -24.92 -7.55 -9.77
C THR A 163 -25.04 -8.96 -10.35
N ASP A 164 -24.58 -9.16 -11.59
CA ASP A 164 -24.61 -10.46 -12.26
C ASP A 164 -23.82 -11.52 -11.46
N VAL A 165 -22.62 -11.18 -10.99
CA VAL A 165 -21.81 -12.05 -10.13
C VAL A 165 -22.54 -12.36 -8.82
N LYS A 166 -23.07 -11.34 -8.13
CA LYS A 166 -23.75 -11.54 -6.83
C LYS A 166 -25.00 -12.41 -6.93
N LEU A 167 -25.69 -12.40 -8.07
CA LEU A 167 -26.91 -13.18 -8.28
C LEU A 167 -26.65 -14.60 -8.77
N VAL A 168 -25.64 -14.76 -9.64
CA VAL A 168 -25.44 -16.02 -10.38
C VAL A 168 -24.32 -16.87 -9.77
N TRP A 169 -23.36 -16.27 -9.07
CA TRP A 169 -22.15 -16.97 -8.63
C TRP A 169 -22.18 -17.30 -7.14
N GLY A 170 -21.61 -18.46 -6.79
CA GLY A 170 -21.37 -18.85 -5.41
C GLY A 170 -20.22 -18.04 -4.81
N LEU A 171 -20.53 -16.90 -4.19
CA LEU A 171 -19.54 -16.03 -3.55
C LEU A 171 -18.74 -16.71 -2.42
N HIS A 172 -19.21 -17.84 -1.91
CA HIS A 172 -18.51 -18.64 -0.89
C HIS A 172 -17.48 -19.62 -1.47
N THR A 173 -17.57 -19.96 -2.76
CA THR A 173 -16.68 -20.94 -3.42
C THR A 173 -15.82 -20.34 -4.53
N THR A 174 -16.23 -19.19 -5.07
CA THR A 174 -15.46 -18.48 -6.10
C THR A 174 -14.22 -17.87 -5.45
N ASN A 175 -13.05 -17.99 -6.08
CA ASN A 175 -11.85 -17.28 -5.61
C ASN A 175 -11.69 -15.92 -6.32
N ILE A 176 -10.84 -15.07 -5.76
CA ILE A 176 -10.61 -13.71 -6.31
C ILE A 176 -10.03 -13.75 -7.72
N ASP A 177 -9.21 -14.73 -8.07
CA ASP A 177 -8.62 -14.87 -9.39
C ASP A 177 -9.70 -15.10 -10.47
N GLN A 178 -10.71 -15.92 -10.15
CA GLN A 178 -11.86 -16.18 -11.02
C GLN A 178 -12.71 -14.93 -11.21
N LEU A 179 -12.95 -14.16 -10.15
CA LEU A 179 -13.66 -12.88 -10.24
C LEU A 179 -12.89 -11.88 -11.10
N HIS A 180 -11.59 -11.76 -10.89
CA HIS A 180 -10.74 -10.89 -11.70
C HIS A 180 -10.73 -11.31 -13.17
N ALA A 181 -10.64 -12.61 -13.48
CA ALA A 181 -10.67 -13.10 -14.85
C ALA A 181 -12.00 -12.78 -15.54
N TYR A 182 -13.13 -12.95 -14.85
CA TYR A 182 -14.45 -12.58 -15.35
C TYR A 182 -14.58 -11.08 -15.62
N LEU A 183 -14.20 -10.25 -14.64
CA LEU A 183 -14.25 -8.79 -14.80
C LEU A 183 -13.33 -8.31 -15.92
N GLY A 184 -12.16 -8.93 -16.08
CA GLY A 184 -11.23 -8.64 -17.17
C GLY A 184 -11.85 -8.86 -18.56
N GLN A 185 -12.72 -9.87 -18.72
CA GLN A 185 -13.45 -10.09 -19.98
C GLN A 185 -14.45 -8.97 -20.29
N HIS A 186 -14.91 -8.26 -19.25
CA HIS A 186 -15.92 -7.21 -19.35
C HIS A 186 -15.35 -5.78 -19.22
N GLU A 187 -14.03 -5.65 -19.09
CA GLU A 187 -13.34 -4.37 -18.88
C GLU A 187 -13.60 -3.36 -20.01
N PHE A 188 -13.71 -3.81 -21.25
CA PHE A 188 -14.06 -2.95 -22.39
C PHE A 188 -15.42 -2.25 -22.17
N HIS A 189 -16.43 -3.01 -21.76
CA HIS A 189 -17.78 -2.49 -21.57
C HIS A 189 -17.86 -1.53 -20.37
N ALA A 190 -17.18 -1.86 -19.27
CA ALA A 190 -17.10 -0.97 -18.11
C ALA A 190 -16.44 0.37 -18.48
N ASN A 191 -15.36 0.33 -19.27
CA ASN A 191 -14.69 1.54 -19.76
C ASN A 191 -15.56 2.39 -20.68
N GLU A 192 -16.39 1.79 -21.55
CA GLU A 192 -17.36 2.54 -22.34
C GLU A 192 -18.36 3.30 -21.46
N VAL A 193 -18.90 2.64 -20.43
CA VAL A 193 -19.84 3.27 -19.48
C VAL A 193 -19.19 4.44 -18.74
N ARG A 194 -17.92 4.29 -18.32
CA ARG A 194 -17.14 5.36 -17.69
C ARG A 194 -16.96 6.56 -18.63
N LEU A 195 -16.53 6.33 -19.87
CA LEU A 195 -16.32 7.38 -20.87
C LEU A 195 -17.63 8.09 -21.24
N MET A 196 -18.74 7.38 -21.31
CA MET A 196 -20.06 7.98 -21.53
C MET A 196 -20.48 8.90 -20.38
N HIS A 197 -20.27 8.48 -19.13
CA HIS A 197 -20.53 9.33 -17.97
C HIS A 197 -19.65 10.59 -17.99
N GLU A 198 -18.35 10.46 -18.25
CA GLU A 198 -17.43 11.60 -18.34
C GLU A 198 -17.88 12.62 -19.40
N ARG A 199 -18.33 12.16 -20.58
CA ARG A 199 -18.83 13.03 -21.66
C ARG A 199 -20.14 13.75 -21.32
N ASN A 200 -21.01 13.11 -20.55
CA ASN A 200 -22.33 13.66 -20.20
C ASN A 200 -22.29 14.59 -18.97
N THR A 201 -21.18 14.62 -18.22
CA THR A 201 -21.04 15.45 -17.02
C THR A 201 -20.63 16.90 -17.34
N ASP A 202 -20.27 17.22 -18.60
CA ASP A 202 -20.00 18.59 -19.05
C ASP A 202 -21.07 19.10 -20.03
N PRO A 203 -22.25 19.53 -19.54
CA PRO A 203 -23.32 20.05 -20.38
C PRO A 203 -22.98 21.40 -21.05
N LEU A 204 -21.90 22.09 -20.66
CA LEU A 204 -21.55 23.41 -21.20
C LEU A 204 -20.67 23.34 -22.46
N ALA A 205 -19.90 22.27 -22.64
CA ALA A 205 -19.07 22.08 -23.85
C ALA A 205 -19.90 21.83 -25.13
N LEU A 206 -21.06 21.18 -24.99
CA LEU A 206 -21.96 20.92 -26.13
C LEU A 206 -22.67 22.19 -26.62
N VAL A 207 -23.00 23.13 -25.73
CA VAL A 207 -23.66 24.39 -26.11
C VAL A 207 -22.70 25.32 -26.88
N ALA A 208 -21.41 25.34 -26.50
CA ALA A 208 -20.41 26.20 -27.15
C ALA A 208 -20.14 25.81 -28.62
N THR A 209 -20.16 24.51 -28.95
CA THR A 209 -19.95 24.05 -30.34
C THR A 209 -21.16 24.31 -31.26
N HIS A 210 -22.38 24.35 -30.68
CA HIS A 210 -23.59 24.72 -31.43
C HIS A 210 -23.66 26.23 -31.71
N GLN A 211 -23.08 27.07 -30.84
CA GLN A 211 -23.08 28.52 -31.02
C GLN A 211 -22.02 29.03 -32.02
N MET A 212 -20.94 28.29 -32.27
CA MET A 212 -19.95 28.69 -33.29
C MET A 212 -20.37 28.35 -34.73
N THR A 213 -21.32 27.44 -34.94
CA THR A 213 -21.75 27.02 -36.28
C THR A 213 -22.92 27.83 -36.85
N GLN A 214 -23.47 28.77 -36.08
CA GLN A 214 -24.42 29.78 -36.59
C GLN A 214 -23.81 31.18 -36.53
N SER A 215 -22.90 31.48 -37.45
CA SER A 215 -22.57 32.88 -37.75
C SER A 215 -23.54 33.43 -38.80
N PRO A 216 -24.25 34.54 -38.53
CA PRO A 216 -25.11 35.19 -39.52
C PRO A 216 -24.31 36.17 -40.41
N TYR A 217 -24.76 36.30 -41.66
CA TYR A 217 -24.31 37.24 -42.73
C TYR A 217 -23.12 36.74 -43.60
N GLN A 218 -23.26 36.61 -44.93
CA GLN A 218 -23.49 37.73 -45.85
C GLN A 218 -24.56 37.48 -46.94
N ASN A 219 -25.44 38.49 -47.09
CA ASN A 219 -26.17 38.81 -48.32
C ASN A 219 -25.19 39.12 -49.47
N HIS A 220 -25.57 38.81 -50.72
CA HIS A 220 -25.73 39.80 -51.81
C HIS A 220 -26.41 39.19 -53.05
N GLN A 221 -27.17 40.06 -53.73
CA GLN A 221 -28.23 39.83 -54.71
C GLN A 221 -27.76 39.44 -56.13
N ASN A 222 -28.70 38.85 -56.89
CA ASN A 222 -29.13 39.14 -58.28
C ASN A 222 -29.50 37.83 -58.98
N SER A 223 -30.51 37.68 -59.83
CA SER A 223 -31.64 38.46 -60.31
C SER A 223 -32.41 37.51 -61.24
N TYR A 224 -33.73 37.63 -61.30
CA TYR A 224 -34.64 36.90 -62.18
C TYR A 224 -34.15 36.68 -63.63
N GLN A 225 -34.41 35.49 -64.19
CA GLN A 225 -35.32 35.33 -65.34
C GLN A 225 -35.65 33.86 -65.64
N ASN A 226 -36.96 33.58 -65.70
CA ASN A 226 -37.56 32.42 -66.34
C ASN A 226 -37.44 32.57 -67.87
N SER A 227 -37.11 31.48 -68.56
CA SER A 227 -37.88 30.82 -69.63
C SER A 227 -37.00 29.88 -70.44
#